data_AF-X0V9T6-F1
#
_entry.id   AF-X0V9T6-F1
#
_cell.length_a   1.000
_cell.length_b   1.000
_cell.length_c   1.000
_cell.angle_alpha   90.00
_cell.angle_beta   90.00
_cell.angle_gamma   90.00
#
_symmetry.space_group_name_H-M   'P 1'
#
loop_
_entity.id
_entity.type
_entity.pdbx_description
1 polymer ?
#
loop_
_entity_poly.entity_id
_entity_poly.type
_entity_poly.pdbx_seq_one_letter_code
_entity_poly.pdbx_strand_id
1 'polypeptide(L)'
;IIRGGTHQAAHAAHQFLVQNGCKFFTHSEVEKVIIENGTATGIRLTDGSEIRSRKMVVAAGMNPAQLCFDLIGREYIDDKLVKRVEALEDNFGCLMWYTFAIHDALKYTAEEFNPDIHETLWLGLAETPDPEHIARECKYAKLGMFPPLDDFCPTVTCHSLVDPSYAPPGKHVVQNEQMGPPATYHTEREWLEIKKKYAEDLVTYWQRHAPNMTWDNIIGVDTNSPYDHNRMKNFRPNGTWAGIDRPAFQLLDNTRP
;
A
#
# COMPACT_ATOMS: atom_id res chain seq x y z
N ILE A 1 -13.19 -8.96 12.01
CA ILE A 1 -11.81 -9.36 11.61
C ILE A 1 -11.90 -10.67 10.86
N ILE A 2 -11.14 -10.85 9.79
CA ILE A 2 -11.07 -12.11 9.02
C ILE A 2 -9.90 -12.90 9.59
N ARG A 3 -10.17 -14.10 10.12
CA ARG A 3 -9.11 -14.97 10.65
C ARG A 3 -8.11 -15.33 9.55
N GLY A 4 -6.81 -15.17 9.82
CA GLY A 4 -5.71 -15.31 8.86
C GLY A 4 -5.60 -14.16 7.85
N GLY A 5 -6.36 -13.08 8.04
CA GLY A 5 -6.19 -11.83 7.30
C GLY A 5 -6.82 -11.77 5.92
N THR A 6 -6.49 -10.69 5.20
CA THR A 6 -6.98 -10.40 3.84
C THR A 6 -6.58 -11.49 2.84
N HIS A 7 -5.46 -12.17 3.06
CA HIS A 7 -5.06 -13.33 2.25
C HIS A 7 -6.10 -14.45 2.28
N GLN A 8 -6.70 -14.74 3.45
CA GLN A 8 -7.75 -15.75 3.56
C GLN A 8 -9.04 -15.33 2.86
N ALA A 9 -9.37 -14.03 2.88
CA ALA A 9 -10.52 -13.51 2.14
C ALA A 9 -10.35 -13.74 0.62
N ALA A 10 -9.18 -13.42 0.07
CA ALA A 10 -8.85 -13.65 -1.33
C ALA A 10 -8.85 -15.16 -1.66
N HIS A 11 -8.29 -15.99 -0.78
CA HIS A 11 -8.25 -17.43 -0.97
C HIS A 11 -9.66 -18.05 -0.97
N ALA A 12 -10.53 -17.64 -0.05
CA ALA A 12 -11.92 -18.08 0.02
C ALA A 12 -12.69 -17.68 -1.25
N ALA A 13 -12.53 -16.45 -1.72
CA ALA A 13 -13.15 -16.00 -2.96
C ALA A 13 -12.64 -16.81 -4.18
N HIS A 14 -11.34 -17.07 -4.26
CA HIS A 14 -10.75 -17.90 -5.30
C HIS A 14 -11.33 -19.33 -5.29
N GLN A 15 -11.39 -19.97 -4.12
CA GLN A 15 -11.96 -21.32 -3.99
C GLN A 15 -13.43 -21.37 -4.43
N PHE A 16 -14.24 -20.40 -3.98
CA PHE A 16 -15.64 -20.30 -4.38
C PHE A 16 -15.80 -20.16 -5.90
N LEU A 17 -15.02 -19.29 -6.53
CA LEU A 17 -15.07 -19.05 -7.97
C LEU A 17 -14.63 -20.29 -8.77
N VAL A 18 -13.56 -20.98 -8.35
CA VAL A 18 -13.11 -22.22 -8.99
C VAL A 18 -14.18 -23.31 -8.91
N GLN A 19 -14.83 -23.48 -7.76
CA GLN A 19 -15.93 -24.45 -7.59
C GLN A 19 -17.14 -24.15 -8.50
N ASN A 20 -17.35 -22.88 -8.85
CA ASN A 20 -18.38 -22.43 -9.78
C ASN A 20 -17.90 -22.40 -11.25
N GLY A 21 -16.73 -23.00 -11.54
CA GLY A 21 -16.23 -23.19 -12.91
C GLY A 21 -15.39 -22.03 -13.45
N CYS A 22 -15.02 -21.04 -12.63
CA CYS A 22 -14.06 -20.01 -13.05
C CYS A 22 -12.66 -20.63 -13.22
N LYS A 23 -11.96 -20.19 -14.26
CA LYS A 23 -10.56 -20.57 -14.52
C LYS A 23 -9.66 -19.39 -14.20
N PHE A 24 -8.58 -19.67 -13.48
CA PHE A 24 -7.56 -18.69 -13.14
C PHE A 24 -6.26 -19.02 -13.86
N PHE A 25 -5.59 -18.00 -14.37
CA PHE A 25 -4.33 -18.12 -15.09
C PHE A 25 -3.33 -17.16 -14.45
N THR A 26 -2.33 -17.72 -13.78
CA THR A 26 -1.20 -16.98 -13.20
C THR A 26 -0.02 -17.03 -14.16
N HIS A 27 0.90 -16.06 -14.07
CA HIS A 27 2.03 -15.94 -15.00
C HIS A 27 1.59 -15.81 -16.48
N SER A 28 0.40 -15.25 -16.70
CA SER A 28 -0.18 -15.00 -18.02
C SER A 28 -0.45 -13.50 -18.15
N GLU A 29 0.61 -12.70 -18.32
CA GLU A 29 0.47 -11.24 -18.41
C GLU A 29 -0.32 -10.86 -19.67
N VAL A 30 -1.34 -10.02 -19.47
CA VAL A 30 -2.12 -9.44 -20.56
C VAL A 30 -1.36 -8.28 -21.17
N GLU A 31 -1.11 -8.35 -22.47
CA GLU A 31 -0.46 -7.30 -23.24
C GLU A 31 -1.48 -6.26 -23.74
N LYS A 32 -2.58 -6.72 -24.34
CA LYS A 32 -3.58 -5.86 -24.99
C LYS A 32 -5.00 -6.41 -24.86
N VAL A 33 -5.97 -5.51 -24.89
CA VAL A 33 -7.38 -5.84 -25.16
C VAL A 33 -7.55 -5.93 -26.68
N ILE A 34 -8.25 -6.96 -27.15
CA ILE A 34 -8.62 -7.10 -28.55
C ILE A 34 -9.91 -6.32 -28.76
N ILE A 35 -9.88 -5.31 -29.63
CA ILE A 35 -11.02 -4.44 -29.93
C ILE A 35 -11.39 -4.58 -31.41
N GLU A 36 -12.64 -4.96 -31.67
CA GLU A 36 -13.17 -5.13 -33.03
C GLU A 36 -14.45 -4.31 -33.13
N ASN A 37 -14.53 -3.41 -34.12
CA ASN A 37 -15.67 -2.51 -34.35
C ASN A 37 -16.09 -1.73 -33.07
N GLY A 38 -15.12 -1.24 -32.31
CA GLY A 38 -15.36 -0.50 -31.06
C GLY A 38 -15.80 -1.36 -29.87
N THR A 39 -15.79 -2.69 -29.98
CA THR A 39 -16.16 -3.62 -28.91
C THR A 39 -14.96 -4.43 -28.45
N ALA A 40 -14.75 -4.56 -27.14
CA ALA A 40 -13.75 -5.46 -26.59
C ALA A 40 -14.18 -6.94 -26.76
N THR A 41 -13.47 -7.70 -27.58
CA THR A 41 -13.81 -9.09 -27.94
C THR A 41 -12.83 -10.12 -27.38
N GLY A 42 -11.79 -9.70 -26.65
CA GLY A 42 -10.83 -10.61 -26.03
C GLY A 42 -9.62 -9.90 -25.45
N ILE A 43 -8.59 -10.69 -25.16
CA ILE A 43 -7.28 -10.24 -24.69
C ILE A 43 -6.18 -10.97 -25.45
N ARG A 44 -5.04 -10.30 -25.62
CA ARG A 44 -3.78 -10.88 -26.08
C ARG A 44 -2.80 -10.92 -24.90
N LEU A 45 -2.13 -12.04 -24.74
CA LEU A 45 -1.09 -12.25 -23.73
C LEU A 45 0.28 -11.88 -24.29
N THR A 46 1.26 -11.66 -23.42
CA THR A 46 2.64 -11.30 -23.80
C THR A 46 3.38 -12.39 -24.58
N ASP A 47 2.91 -13.65 -24.54
CA ASP A 47 3.43 -14.75 -25.37
C ASP A 47 2.83 -14.79 -26.79
N GLY A 48 1.94 -13.85 -27.12
CA GLY A 48 1.22 -13.76 -28.39
C GLY A 48 -0.09 -14.55 -28.45
N SER A 49 -0.42 -15.34 -27.43
CA SER A 49 -1.69 -16.08 -27.35
C SER A 49 -2.89 -15.14 -27.25
N GLU A 50 -4.01 -15.50 -27.88
CA GLU A 50 -5.25 -14.74 -27.82
C GLU A 50 -6.37 -15.52 -27.12
N ILE A 51 -7.11 -14.84 -26.24
CA ILE A 51 -8.28 -15.39 -25.55
C ILE A 51 -9.49 -14.54 -25.91
N ARG A 52 -10.45 -15.13 -26.61
CA ARG A 52 -11.69 -14.46 -27.03
C ARG A 52 -12.78 -14.53 -25.95
N SER A 53 -13.53 -13.45 -25.80
CA SER A 53 -14.71 -13.37 -24.94
C SER A 53 -15.99 -13.25 -25.77
N ARG A 54 -17.04 -13.98 -25.38
CA ARG A 54 -18.36 -13.94 -26.04
C ARG A 54 -19.30 -12.87 -25.47
N LYS A 55 -19.01 -12.36 -24.27
CA LYS A 55 -19.94 -11.49 -23.52
C LYS A 55 -19.29 -10.17 -23.15
N MET A 56 -18.19 -10.22 -22.39
CA MET A 56 -17.51 -9.02 -21.90
C MET A 56 -16.05 -9.31 -21.54
N VAL A 57 -15.24 -8.26 -21.58
CA VAL A 57 -13.88 -8.24 -21.03
C VAL A 57 -13.90 -7.25 -19.87
N VAL A 58 -13.40 -7.67 -18.70
CA VAL A 58 -13.35 -6.83 -17.50
C VAL A 58 -11.90 -6.71 -17.05
N ALA A 59 -11.47 -5.47 -16.83
CA ALA A 59 -10.18 -5.15 -16.23
C ALA A 59 -10.42 -4.69 -14.79
N ALA A 60 -9.60 -5.20 -13.85
CA ALA A 60 -9.66 -4.84 -12.44
C ALA A 60 -8.25 -4.83 -11.83
N GLY A 61 -8.01 -3.96 -10.86
CA GLY A 61 -6.75 -3.87 -10.13
C GLY A 61 -5.61 -3.13 -10.85
N MET A 62 -5.90 -2.46 -11.96
CA MET A 62 -4.94 -1.67 -12.74
C MET A 62 -5.12 -0.18 -12.47
N ASN A 63 -4.05 0.60 -12.59
CA ASN A 63 -4.19 2.05 -12.57
C ASN A 63 -4.76 2.58 -13.90
N PRO A 64 -5.33 3.80 -13.93
CA PRO A 64 -5.99 4.33 -15.12
C PRO A 64 -5.09 4.42 -16.35
N ALA A 65 -3.83 4.80 -16.19
CA ALA A 65 -2.87 4.89 -17.30
C ALA A 65 -2.61 3.51 -17.93
N GLN A 66 -2.39 2.49 -17.09
CA GLN A 66 -2.21 1.10 -17.53
C GLN A 66 -3.44 0.58 -18.29
N LEU A 67 -4.65 0.90 -17.81
CA LEU A 67 -5.87 0.50 -18.51
C LEU A 67 -6.02 1.22 -19.85
N CYS A 68 -5.97 2.55 -19.85
CA CYS A 68 -6.27 3.36 -21.02
C CYS A 68 -5.18 3.28 -22.10
N PHE A 69 -3.90 3.27 -21.72
CA PHE A 69 -2.79 3.40 -22.67
C PHE A 69 -2.14 2.05 -22.96
N ASP A 70 -1.87 1.24 -21.95
CA ASP A 70 -1.19 -0.05 -22.15
C ASP A 70 -2.17 -1.08 -22.69
N LEU A 71 -3.31 -1.33 -22.02
CA LEU A 71 -4.22 -2.40 -22.42
C LEU A 71 -5.18 -2.02 -23.55
N ILE A 72 -5.88 -0.89 -23.44
CA ILE A 72 -6.86 -0.46 -24.44
C ILE A 72 -6.16 0.17 -25.66
N GLY A 73 -5.22 1.07 -25.43
CA GLY A 73 -4.57 1.87 -26.48
C GLY A 73 -5.18 3.25 -26.60
N ARG A 74 -4.33 4.28 -26.67
CA ARG A 74 -4.72 5.70 -26.70
C ARG A 74 -5.66 6.01 -27.88
N GLU A 75 -5.47 5.31 -29.00
CA GLU A 75 -6.24 5.47 -30.24
C GLU A 75 -7.73 5.09 -30.10
N TYR A 76 -8.11 4.36 -29.04
CA TYR A 76 -9.50 3.99 -28.74
C TYR A 76 -10.13 4.87 -27.66
N ILE A 77 -9.42 5.87 -27.15
CA ILE A 77 -9.86 6.74 -26.05
C ILE A 77 -10.04 8.16 -26.57
N ASP A 78 -11.12 8.83 -26.17
CA ASP A 78 -11.35 10.22 -26.56
C ASP A 78 -10.33 11.19 -25.92
N ASP A 79 -9.96 12.25 -26.66
CA ASP A 79 -8.95 13.23 -26.23
C ASP A 79 -9.22 13.84 -24.85
N LYS A 80 -10.50 13.98 -24.47
CA LYS A 80 -10.88 14.54 -23.16
C LYS A 80 -10.56 13.55 -22.04
N LEU A 81 -10.85 12.26 -22.21
CA LEU A 81 -10.49 11.23 -21.24
C LEU A 81 -8.98 11.04 -21.17
N VAL A 82 -8.28 11.06 -22.31
CA VAL A 82 -6.81 11.04 -22.35
C VAL A 82 -6.22 12.13 -21.45
N LYS A 83 -6.63 13.40 -21.65
CA LYS A 83 -6.15 14.53 -20.83
C LYS A 83 -6.46 14.38 -19.35
N ARG A 84 -7.61 13.77 -19.01
CA ARG A 84 -8.00 13.52 -17.62
C ARG A 84 -7.10 12.49 -16.96
N VAL A 85 -6.81 11.38 -17.66
CA VAL A 85 -5.92 10.34 -17.16
C VAL A 85 -4.49 10.87 -17.00
N GLU A 86 -4.00 11.66 -17.95
CA GLU A 86 -2.69 12.33 -17.86
C GLU A 86 -2.61 13.37 -16.73
N ALA A 87 -3.75 13.94 -16.31
CA ALA A 87 -3.81 14.91 -15.23
C ALA A 87 -3.90 14.28 -13.84
N LEU A 88 -4.06 12.95 -13.75
CA LEU A 88 -4.05 12.23 -12.48
C LEU A 88 -2.65 12.31 -11.87
N GLU A 89 -2.63 12.62 -10.59
CA GLU A 89 -1.46 12.61 -9.73
C GLU A 89 -1.46 11.31 -8.93
N ASP A 90 -0.28 10.78 -8.65
CA ASP A 90 -0.04 9.56 -7.88
C ASP A 90 1.25 9.71 -7.05
N ASN A 91 1.54 10.91 -6.53
CA ASN A 91 2.76 11.22 -5.78
C ASN A 91 2.52 11.40 -4.28
N PHE A 92 1.32 11.09 -3.80
CA PHE A 92 0.92 11.13 -2.40
C PHE A 92 0.35 9.77 -1.98
N GLY A 93 0.34 9.46 -0.68
CA GLY A 93 -0.07 8.12 -0.22
C GLY A 93 0.95 7.02 -0.55
N CYS A 94 2.22 7.42 -0.71
CA CYS A 94 3.37 6.53 -0.72
C CYS A 94 3.69 6.15 0.73
N LEU A 95 3.50 4.89 1.11
CA LEU A 95 3.65 4.44 2.49
C LEU A 95 5.01 3.78 2.75
N MET A 96 5.61 4.08 3.89
CA MET A 96 6.57 3.22 4.56
C MET A 96 5.79 2.23 5.41
N TRP A 97 5.81 0.95 5.04
CA TRP A 97 5.03 -0.10 5.69
C TRP A 97 5.92 -1.22 6.16
N TYR A 98 6.42 -1.13 7.40
CA TYR A 98 7.33 -2.16 7.91
C TYR A 98 6.60 -3.15 8.79
N THR A 99 7.04 -4.40 8.71
CA THR A 99 6.51 -5.51 9.52
C THR A 99 7.62 -6.06 10.37
N PHE A 100 7.42 -6.06 11.69
CA PHE A 100 8.39 -6.54 12.66
C PHE A 100 7.88 -7.83 13.29
N ALA A 101 8.72 -8.87 13.29
CA ALA A 101 8.54 -10.01 14.16
C ALA A 101 9.23 -9.70 15.49
N ILE A 102 8.52 -9.85 16.61
CA ILE A 102 9.02 -9.51 17.95
C ILE A 102 8.84 -10.67 18.93
N HIS A 103 9.69 -10.71 19.95
CA HIS A 103 9.68 -11.76 20.96
C HIS A 103 8.47 -11.65 21.89
N ASP A 104 8.23 -10.46 22.44
CA ASP A 104 7.17 -10.15 23.39
C ASP A 104 6.29 -9.02 22.85
N ALA A 105 4.99 -9.07 23.15
CA ALA A 105 4.06 -7.99 22.80
C ALA A 105 4.53 -6.65 23.36
N LEU A 106 4.25 -5.58 22.63
CA LEU A 106 4.60 -4.23 23.07
C LEU A 106 3.79 -3.83 24.30
N LYS A 107 4.45 -3.13 25.22
CA LYS A 107 3.87 -2.62 26.45
C LYS A 107 3.86 -1.11 26.38
N TYR A 108 2.69 -0.54 26.12
CA TYR A 108 2.56 0.91 25.97
C TYR A 108 2.50 1.59 27.33
N THR A 109 3.18 2.73 27.48
CA THR A 109 3.09 3.55 28.70
C THR A 109 1.66 4.01 28.99
N ALA A 110 0.86 4.18 27.94
CA ALA A 110 -0.53 4.56 28.04
C ALA A 110 -1.44 3.49 28.68
N GLU A 111 -0.98 2.24 28.80
CA GLU A 111 -1.70 1.18 29.53
C GLU A 111 -1.93 1.55 31.00
N GLU A 112 -1.11 2.43 31.59
CA GLU A 112 -1.26 2.90 32.97
C GLU A 112 -2.60 3.63 33.21
N PHE A 113 -3.08 4.38 32.22
CA PHE A 113 -4.33 5.13 32.32
C PHE A 113 -5.43 4.65 31.37
N ASN A 114 -5.08 3.80 30.38
CA ASN A 114 -6.02 3.16 29.47
C ASN A 114 -5.56 1.73 29.12
N PRO A 115 -5.91 0.72 29.94
CA PRO A 115 -5.51 -0.67 29.74
C PRO A 115 -5.94 -1.27 28.38
N ASP A 116 -7.04 -0.78 27.80
CA ASP A 116 -7.57 -1.28 26.52
C ASP A 116 -6.61 -1.04 25.33
N ILE A 117 -5.62 -0.15 25.50
CA ILE A 117 -4.57 0.09 24.49
C ILE A 117 -3.78 -1.18 24.20
N HIS A 118 -3.59 -2.06 25.19
CA HIS A 118 -2.85 -3.31 25.00
C HIS A 118 -3.43 -4.18 23.88
N GLU A 119 -4.75 -4.27 23.79
CA GLU A 119 -5.46 -5.09 22.80
C GLU A 119 -5.93 -4.29 21.58
N THR A 120 -5.60 -2.99 21.51
CA THR A 120 -6.03 -2.13 20.40
C THR A 120 -5.26 -2.49 19.13
N LEU A 121 -6.00 -2.91 18.10
CA LEU A 121 -5.41 -3.35 16.83
C LEU A 121 -4.70 -2.24 16.08
N TRP A 122 -5.22 -1.00 16.14
CA TRP A 122 -4.82 0.10 15.28
C TRP A 122 -4.64 1.37 16.11
N LEU A 123 -3.40 1.82 16.25
CA LEU A 123 -3.00 2.92 17.11
C LEU A 123 -2.30 4.00 16.28
N GLY A 124 -2.66 5.26 16.49
CA GLY A 124 -1.84 6.39 16.06
C GLY A 124 -0.82 6.71 17.14
N LEU A 125 0.47 6.79 16.79
CA LEU A 125 1.51 7.25 17.69
C LEU A 125 1.78 8.73 17.43
N ALA A 126 1.68 9.54 18.47
CA ALA A 126 2.04 10.94 18.46
C ALA A 126 2.56 11.35 19.84
N GLU A 127 3.62 12.14 19.88
CA GLU A 127 4.22 12.66 21.13
C GLU A 127 3.24 13.57 21.89
N THR A 128 2.36 14.28 21.16
CA THR A 128 1.37 15.19 21.74
C THR A 128 0.00 14.98 21.09
N PRO A 129 -1.11 15.38 21.75
CA PRO A 129 -2.46 15.27 21.18
C PRO A 129 -2.75 16.35 20.12
N ASP A 130 -1.73 16.97 19.52
CA ASP A 130 -1.89 18.00 18.50
C ASP A 130 -2.34 17.39 17.16
N PRO A 131 -3.57 17.67 16.67
CA PRO A 131 -4.04 17.10 15.41
C PRO A 131 -3.22 17.58 14.20
N GLU A 132 -2.47 18.68 14.30
CA GLU A 132 -1.67 19.20 13.20
C GLU A 132 -0.45 18.35 12.86
N HIS A 133 -0.10 17.34 13.68
CA HIS A 133 0.96 16.37 13.37
C HIS A 133 0.73 15.68 12.01
N ILE A 134 -0.50 15.25 11.76
CA ILE A 134 -0.87 14.61 10.49
C ILE A 134 -0.71 15.59 9.32
N ALA A 135 -1.10 16.86 9.51
CA ALA A 135 -0.97 17.89 8.49
C ALA A 135 0.51 18.20 8.18
N ARG A 136 1.37 18.26 9.20
CA ARG A 136 2.82 18.43 9.04
C ARG A 136 3.45 17.25 8.32
N GLU A 137 3.15 16.03 8.72
CA GLU A 137 3.63 14.82 8.04
C GLU A 137 3.21 14.81 6.56
N CYS A 138 1.93 15.08 6.27
CA CYS A 138 1.42 15.16 4.91
C CYS A 138 2.13 16.27 4.09
N LYS A 139 2.47 17.39 4.72
CA LYS A 139 3.23 18.48 4.09
C LYS A 139 4.65 18.02 3.72
N TYR A 140 5.36 17.36 4.64
CA TYR A 140 6.70 16.82 4.35
C TYR A 140 6.67 15.78 3.23
N ALA A 141 5.71 14.86 3.25
CA ALA A 141 5.55 13.86 2.20
C ALA A 141 5.34 14.51 0.82
N LYS A 142 4.52 15.58 0.73
CA LYS A 142 4.33 16.36 -0.50
C LYS A 142 5.59 17.12 -0.95
N LEU A 143 6.48 17.45 -0.03
CA LEU A 143 7.80 18.01 -0.33
C LEU A 143 8.82 16.92 -0.68
N GLY A 144 8.45 15.64 -0.67
CA GLY A 144 9.35 14.52 -0.90
C GLY A 144 10.34 14.29 0.23
N MET A 145 9.94 14.62 1.46
CA MET A 145 10.79 14.57 2.64
C MET A 145 10.10 13.77 3.75
N PHE A 146 10.91 13.20 4.65
CA PHE A 146 10.40 12.73 5.93
C PHE A 146 10.26 13.91 6.90
N PRO A 147 9.26 13.90 7.79
CA PRO A 147 9.19 14.87 8.88
C PRO A 147 10.37 14.69 9.85
N PRO A 148 10.71 15.71 10.65
CA PRO A 148 11.53 15.55 11.85
C PRO A 148 10.93 14.46 12.76
N LEU A 149 11.78 13.82 13.57
CA LEU A 149 11.36 12.71 14.43
C LEU A 149 10.22 13.08 15.39
N ASP A 150 10.20 14.30 15.90
CA ASP A 150 9.15 14.76 16.84
C ASP A 150 7.81 15.06 16.14
N ASP A 151 7.80 15.12 14.80
CA ASP A 151 6.62 15.25 13.95
C ASP A 151 6.21 13.91 13.32
N PHE A 152 6.83 12.78 13.71
CA PHE A 152 6.39 11.46 13.29
C PHE A 152 4.96 11.23 13.79
N CYS A 153 4.11 10.69 12.92
CA CYS A 153 2.74 10.32 13.26
C CYS A 153 2.38 8.93 12.71
N PRO A 154 3.22 7.89 12.90
CA PRO A 154 2.95 6.59 12.31
C PRO A 154 1.70 5.98 12.95
N THR A 155 0.97 5.28 12.12
CA THR A 155 0.03 4.29 12.58
C THR A 155 0.78 3.01 12.88
N VAL A 156 0.41 2.30 13.96
CA VAL A 156 0.96 0.99 14.29
C VAL A 156 -0.15 -0.02 14.59
N THR A 157 0.13 -1.28 14.31
CA THR A 157 -0.80 -2.38 14.54
C THR A 157 -0.12 -3.60 15.16
N CYS A 158 -0.89 -4.42 15.88
CA CYS A 158 -0.45 -5.74 16.34
C CYS A 158 -1.49 -6.80 15.98
N HIS A 159 -1.34 -7.39 14.79
CA HIS A 159 -2.30 -8.38 14.30
C HIS A 159 -2.34 -9.64 15.18
N SER A 160 -1.20 -10.07 15.69
CA SER A 160 -1.06 -11.31 16.47
C SER A 160 -1.76 -11.31 17.83
N LEU A 161 -2.00 -10.14 18.43
CA LEU A 161 -2.79 -10.05 19.68
C LEU A 161 -4.27 -10.32 19.43
N VAL A 162 -4.76 -9.98 18.24
CA VAL A 162 -6.17 -10.17 17.87
C VAL A 162 -6.42 -11.51 17.19
N ASP A 163 -5.45 -11.97 16.37
CA ASP A 163 -5.48 -13.29 15.75
C ASP A 163 -4.13 -14.00 15.95
N PRO A 164 -4.05 -14.94 16.91
CA PRO A 164 -2.83 -15.67 17.20
C PRO A 164 -2.26 -16.48 16.02
N SER A 165 -3.01 -16.69 14.93
CA SER A 165 -2.49 -17.39 13.74
C SER A 165 -1.47 -16.58 12.94
N TYR A 166 -1.33 -15.28 13.21
CA TYR A 166 -0.35 -14.41 12.57
C TYR A 166 1.09 -14.64 13.03
N ALA A 167 1.30 -15.31 14.18
CA ALA A 167 2.63 -15.51 14.74
C ALA A 167 2.75 -16.89 15.41
N PRO A 168 3.97 -17.45 15.51
CA PRO A 168 4.20 -18.63 16.35
C PRO A 168 3.81 -18.37 17.82
N PRO A 169 3.48 -19.42 18.61
CA PRO A 169 3.16 -19.26 20.03
C PRO A 169 4.23 -18.49 20.80
N GLY A 170 3.81 -17.48 21.58
CA GLY A 170 4.73 -16.64 22.35
C GLY A 170 5.61 -15.71 21.51
N LYS A 171 5.17 -15.38 20.29
CA LYS A 171 5.77 -14.39 19.40
C LYS A 171 4.68 -13.49 18.85
N HIS A 172 5.08 -12.30 18.40
CA HIS A 172 4.14 -11.31 17.90
C HIS A 172 4.61 -10.70 16.58
N VAL A 173 3.64 -10.21 15.81
CA VAL A 173 3.88 -9.43 14.60
C VAL A 173 3.22 -8.08 14.77
N VAL A 174 4.03 -7.04 14.67
CA VAL A 174 3.59 -5.64 14.66
C VAL A 174 3.92 -5.01 13.33
N GLN A 175 3.12 -4.05 12.90
CA GLN A 175 3.34 -3.29 11.67
C GLN A 175 3.26 -1.80 11.95
N ASN A 176 3.85 -1.02 11.06
CA ASN A 176 3.58 0.40 11.00
C ASN A 176 3.15 0.82 9.60
N GLU A 177 2.47 1.95 9.53
CA GLU A 177 2.18 2.70 8.31
C GLU A 177 2.56 4.17 8.55
N GLN A 178 3.37 4.73 7.67
CA GLN A 178 3.75 6.15 7.73
C GLN A 178 3.89 6.71 6.31
N MET A 179 3.61 8.00 6.12
CA MET A 179 3.83 8.65 4.84
C MET A 179 5.33 8.76 4.53
N GLY A 180 5.69 8.43 3.29
CA GLY A 180 7.04 8.56 2.75
C GLY A 180 7.07 9.28 1.40
N PRO A 181 8.28 9.58 0.89
CA PRO A 181 8.42 10.21 -0.42
C PRO A 181 8.10 9.23 -1.56
N PRO A 182 7.70 9.73 -2.75
CA PRO A 182 7.53 8.90 -3.93
C PRO A 182 8.79 8.12 -4.29
N ALA A 183 8.61 6.90 -4.80
CA ALA A 183 9.72 6.05 -5.22
C ALA A 183 10.68 6.73 -6.21
N THR A 184 10.17 7.59 -7.09
CA THR A 184 10.94 8.29 -8.13
C THR A 184 11.85 9.40 -7.61
N TYR A 185 11.71 9.80 -6.35
CA TYR A 185 12.50 10.90 -5.77
C TYR A 185 13.89 10.47 -5.32
N HIS A 186 14.12 9.15 -5.23
CA HIS A 186 15.38 8.59 -4.79
C HIS A 186 15.81 7.44 -5.72
N THR A 187 17.11 7.29 -5.87
CA THR A 187 17.72 6.15 -6.53
C THR A 187 17.56 4.88 -5.68
N GLU A 188 17.72 3.71 -6.31
CA GLU A 188 17.72 2.42 -5.59
C GLU A 188 18.71 2.40 -4.42
N ARG A 189 19.92 2.94 -4.63
CA ARG A 189 20.94 3.00 -3.57
C ARG A 189 20.51 3.86 -2.38
N GLU A 190 19.94 5.03 -2.65
CA GLU A 190 19.41 5.91 -1.60
C GLU A 190 18.25 5.23 -0.86
N TRP A 191 17.38 4.49 -1.57
CA TRP A 191 16.33 3.71 -0.92
C TRP A 191 16.88 2.65 0.04
N LEU A 192 17.98 1.97 -0.28
CA LEU A 192 18.61 1.02 0.64
C LEU A 192 19.09 1.70 1.94
N GLU A 193 19.55 2.95 1.85
CA GLU A 193 20.00 3.75 2.99
C GLU A 193 18.81 4.30 3.80
N ILE A 194 17.83 4.90 3.10
CA ILE A 194 16.56 5.39 3.66
C ILE A 194 15.88 4.28 4.44
N LYS A 195 15.82 3.07 3.89
CA LYS A 195 15.09 1.99 4.53
C LYS A 195 15.67 1.60 5.89
N LYS A 196 17.00 1.57 5.99
CA LYS A 196 17.72 1.29 7.25
C LYS A 196 17.52 2.42 8.25
N LYS A 197 17.76 3.65 7.81
CA LYS A 197 17.60 4.83 8.66
C LYS A 197 16.18 4.96 9.20
N TYR A 198 15.18 4.76 8.34
CA TYR A 198 13.78 4.82 8.75
C TYR A 198 13.42 3.74 9.79
N ALA A 199 13.96 2.52 9.67
CA ALA A 199 13.77 1.48 10.69
C ALA A 199 14.34 1.92 12.05
N GLU A 200 15.55 2.48 12.07
CA GLU A 200 16.20 2.99 13.28
C GLU A 200 15.43 4.15 13.92
N ASP A 201 15.01 5.13 13.11
CA ASP A 201 14.23 6.29 13.55
C ASP A 201 12.86 5.83 14.10
N LEU A 202 12.17 4.94 13.39
CA LEU A 202 10.88 4.40 13.82
C LEU A 202 10.97 3.63 15.13
N VAL A 203 11.97 2.75 15.29
CA VAL A 203 12.18 2.02 16.55
C VAL A 203 12.47 3.00 17.69
N THR A 204 13.33 3.99 17.44
CA THR A 204 13.66 5.03 18.43
C THR A 204 12.42 5.82 18.86
N TYR A 205 11.56 6.20 17.91
CA TYR A 205 10.33 6.92 18.19
C TYR A 205 9.31 6.06 18.92
N TRP A 206 9.05 4.85 18.41
CA TRP A 206 8.07 3.93 18.97
C TRP A 206 8.46 3.51 20.40
N GLN A 207 9.76 3.37 20.70
CA GLN A 207 10.25 3.08 22.05
C GLN A 207 9.81 4.11 23.09
N ARG A 208 9.62 5.38 22.71
CA ARG A 208 9.11 6.44 23.61
C ARG A 208 7.71 6.13 24.14
N HIS A 209 6.91 5.44 23.33
CA HIS A 209 5.54 5.04 23.67
C HIS A 209 5.46 3.61 24.21
N ALA A 210 6.33 2.71 23.75
CA ALA A 210 6.42 1.32 24.18
C ALA A 210 7.88 0.98 24.54
N PRO A 211 8.29 1.08 25.82
CA PRO A 211 9.70 0.97 26.21
C PRO A 211 10.41 -0.34 25.83
N ASN A 212 9.65 -1.42 25.59
CA ASN A 212 10.17 -2.71 25.12
C ASN A 212 10.20 -2.84 23.58
N MET A 213 9.91 -1.79 22.81
CA MET A 213 10.15 -1.74 21.37
C MET A 213 11.63 -1.45 21.12
N THR A 214 12.46 -2.47 21.27
CA THR A 214 13.92 -2.39 21.12
C THR A 214 14.44 -3.45 20.16
N TRP A 215 15.66 -3.26 19.66
CA TRP A 215 16.31 -4.26 18.81
C TRP A 215 16.53 -5.61 19.50
N ASP A 216 16.56 -5.67 20.84
CA ASP A 216 16.61 -6.94 21.59
C ASP A 216 15.29 -7.70 21.56
N ASN A 217 14.15 -6.99 21.45
CA ASN A 217 12.84 -7.60 21.31
C ASN A 217 12.52 -7.93 19.83
N ILE A 218 13.15 -7.23 18.88
CA ILE A 218 12.93 -7.44 17.45
C ILE A 218 13.74 -8.64 16.95
N ILE A 219 13.03 -9.61 16.36
CA ILE A 219 13.61 -10.81 15.72
C ILE A 219 14.08 -10.48 14.31
N GLY A 220 13.28 -9.68 13.60
CA GLY A 220 13.53 -9.29 12.23
C GLY A 220 12.48 -8.32 11.72
N VAL A 221 12.81 -7.65 10.62
CA VAL A 221 11.95 -6.66 9.98
C VAL A 221 11.88 -6.92 8.47
N ASP A 222 10.66 -6.92 7.93
CA ASP A 222 10.41 -6.77 6.51
C ASP A 222 10.16 -5.29 6.20
N THR A 223 10.92 -4.74 5.25
CA THR A 223 10.95 -3.30 4.97
C THR A 223 10.32 -3.04 3.61
N ASN A 224 9.02 -2.75 3.60
CA ASN A 224 8.28 -2.41 2.39
C ASN A 224 8.17 -0.89 2.27
N SER A 225 8.88 -0.32 1.30
CA SER A 225 8.84 1.13 1.01
C SER A 225 8.12 1.40 -0.32
N PRO A 226 7.87 2.67 -0.67
CA PRO A 226 7.33 3.05 -1.99
C PRO A 226 8.15 2.46 -3.15
N TYR A 227 9.47 2.33 -2.99
CA TYR A 227 10.32 1.66 -3.98
C TYR A 227 10.00 0.17 -4.14
N ASP A 228 9.74 -0.54 -3.04
CA ASP A 228 9.38 -1.96 -3.08
C ASP A 228 7.95 -2.17 -3.61
N HIS A 229 7.04 -1.22 -3.39
CA HIS A 229 5.68 -1.25 -3.97
C HIS A 229 5.70 -1.28 -5.51
N ASN A 230 6.73 -0.72 -6.16
CA ASN A 230 6.90 -0.79 -7.62
C ASN A 230 7.12 -2.21 -8.17
N ARG A 231 7.27 -3.23 -7.32
CA ARG A 231 7.17 -4.63 -7.74
C ARG A 231 5.78 -4.93 -8.34
N MET A 232 4.74 -4.23 -7.87
CA MET A 232 3.39 -4.26 -8.43
C MET A 232 3.23 -3.18 -9.50
N LYS A 233 2.92 -3.60 -10.73
CA LYS A 233 2.85 -2.71 -11.91
C LYS A 233 1.84 -1.56 -11.75
N ASN A 234 0.73 -1.82 -11.07
CA ASN A 234 -0.33 -0.85 -10.84
C ASN A 234 0.06 0.27 -9.85
N PHE A 235 1.12 0.11 -9.06
CA PHE A 235 1.62 1.16 -8.15
C PHE A 235 2.77 1.97 -8.74
N ARG A 236 3.24 1.64 -9.95
CA ARG A 236 4.28 2.40 -10.63
C ARG A 236 3.78 3.74 -11.15
N PRO A 237 4.69 4.75 -11.25
CA PRO A 237 6.12 4.68 -10.92
C PRO A 237 6.45 5.05 -9.48
N ASN A 238 5.48 5.57 -8.73
CA ASN A 238 5.73 6.26 -7.46
C ASN A 238 5.57 5.37 -6.22
N GLY A 239 5.00 4.18 -6.35
CA GLY A 239 4.72 3.29 -5.22
C GLY A 239 3.49 3.70 -4.40
N THR A 240 2.56 4.43 -5.01
CA THR A 240 1.36 4.97 -4.36
C THR A 240 0.33 3.88 -4.12
N TRP A 241 0.04 3.62 -2.85
CA TRP A 241 -0.79 2.49 -2.43
C TRP A 241 -2.26 2.63 -2.84
N ALA A 242 -2.75 3.87 -2.93
CA ALA A 242 -4.09 4.18 -3.41
C ALA A 242 -4.23 4.14 -4.95
N GLY A 243 -3.14 3.95 -5.69
CA GLY A 243 -3.08 3.94 -7.15
C GLY A 243 -3.21 5.31 -7.83
N ILE A 244 -3.90 6.25 -7.21
CA ILE A 244 -3.95 7.67 -7.55
C ILE A 244 -4.06 8.48 -6.27
N ASP A 245 -3.59 9.72 -6.33
CA ASP A 245 -3.90 10.72 -5.33
C ASP A 245 -5.39 11.01 -5.38
N ARG A 246 -5.96 11.53 -4.29
CA ARG A 246 -7.35 11.97 -4.26
C ARG A 246 -7.47 13.47 -3.91
N PRO A 247 -6.72 14.36 -4.58
CA PRO A 247 -6.75 15.78 -4.29
C PRO A 247 -8.12 16.38 -4.66
N ALA A 248 -8.42 17.54 -4.07
CA ALA A 248 -9.70 18.20 -4.26
C ALA A 248 -10.09 18.39 -5.73
N PHE A 249 -9.14 18.73 -6.61
CA PHE A 249 -9.42 18.93 -8.04
C PHE A 249 -9.75 17.63 -8.79
N GLN A 250 -9.37 16.46 -8.27
CA GLN A 250 -9.73 15.16 -8.84
C GLN A 250 -11.07 14.63 -8.30
N LEU A 251 -11.51 15.09 -7.12
CA LEU A 251 -12.72 14.60 -6.45
C LEU A 251 -13.94 15.51 -6.56
N LEU A 252 -13.75 16.83 -6.50
CA LEU A 252 -14.83 17.78 -6.26
C LEU A 252 -15.14 18.57 -7.53
N ASP A 253 -14.20 19.38 -8.00
CA ASP A 253 -14.34 20.20 -9.19
C ASP A 253 -13.08 20.05 -10.04
N ASN A 254 -13.22 19.67 -11.30
CA ASN A 254 -12.13 19.49 -12.29
C ASN A 254 -11.34 20.80 -12.59
N THR A 255 -11.36 21.78 -11.70
CA THR A 255 -10.59 23.01 -11.74
C THR A 255 -9.29 22.78 -10.97
N ARG A 256 -8.17 22.64 -11.70
CA ARG A 256 -6.84 22.81 -11.08
C ARG A 256 -6.71 24.26 -10.58
N PRO A 257 -6.17 24.49 -9.37
CA PRO A 257 -5.75 25.82 -8.95
C PRO A 257 -4.66 26.40 -9.85
#